data_AF-A0A952XC43-F1
#
_entry.id   AF-A0A952XC43-F1
#
_cell.length_a   1.000
_cell.length_b   1.000
_cell.length_c   1.000
_cell.angle_alpha   90.00
_cell.angle_beta   90.00
_cell.angle_gamma   90.00
#
_symmetry.space_group_name_H-M   'P 1'
#
loop_
_entity.id
_entity.type
_entity.pdbx_description
1 polymer ?
#
loop_
_entity_poly.entity_id
_entity_poly.type
_entity_poly.pdbx_seq_one_letter_code
_entity_poly.pdbx_strand_id
1 'polypeptide(L)'
;MLDRRGHSGISFLSMGLVAGGLMAAVVAVPDVAFAMQFKYGNADISFDTTISAGAAMRTSGRKCMYISVANPQGCANDGLTDNYDDGNLNYDKWDVFSAPVSGLSELEVKLEDLGFFLRGSYFFDAIQSDKESTRRTDLTDAAVSRVGRRARLLDAYVYGDVDMGIPVHFRLGNQVINWGESIFYGGGIAETNAFDVTKLRGAGAEIKEAFLPAPMALARFAPVSNLDVSAYYQFRWNETELDPVGTFFSLEDAVGPGAVGLFYGPAFGGFGDPAASGVDAPTQFLLGTGIPLVADQRPSHSGQWGISALYFSEMLQTELGLYYMRYHQKVPVVGAFAACDPIFGCYPTAYFRNYVSDQDLFGASASFVWQDISFGVDVAYQPDYAIPLADPFTAAATTAFLVDPVGFTGTAVEQGFIRENRTQTILNALYSAGPAAPVFGTVIRTFGMDDITFIGEMAWTHFDSKPAGTFGHSDAVGYILDITGSYQGVFGTPWVLYPGLSFRHDVNGTALDYAMTDSHIDARRQVTLRLNADYQSTWALGVSYTRNSGGGYMNFSRDRDFATLTVSYAF
;
A
#
# COMPACT_ATOMS: atom_id res chain seq x y z
N MET A 1 11.32 -33.57 30.01
CA MET A 1 12.80 -33.63 30.06
C MET A 1 13.30 -32.40 29.35
N LEU A 2 14.00 -31.53 30.07
CA LEU A 2 14.56 -30.27 29.57
C LEU A 2 15.59 -30.55 28.48
N ASP A 3 15.40 -30.01 27.29
CA ASP A 3 16.50 -29.80 26.35
C ASP A 3 16.62 -28.30 26.07
N ARG A 4 17.72 -27.74 26.57
CA ARG A 4 18.13 -26.35 26.38
C ARG A 4 18.79 -26.27 25.00
N ARG A 5 18.05 -25.85 23.98
CA ARG A 5 18.69 -25.26 22.80
C ARG A 5 19.15 -23.86 23.17
N GLY A 6 20.48 -23.71 23.31
CA GLY A 6 21.12 -22.43 23.51
C GLY A 6 20.95 -21.59 22.27
N HIS A 7 19.97 -20.68 22.30
CA HIS A 7 19.94 -19.56 21.37
C HIS A 7 21.12 -18.66 21.70
N SER A 8 22.02 -18.50 20.73
CA SER A 8 23.02 -17.45 20.71
C SER A 8 22.29 -16.12 20.75
N GLY A 9 22.10 -15.58 21.95
CA GLY A 9 21.55 -14.25 22.16
C GLY A 9 22.48 -13.23 21.51
N ILE A 10 22.13 -12.79 20.31
CA ILE A 10 22.56 -11.50 19.80
C ILE A 10 21.91 -10.48 20.73
N SER A 11 22.71 -9.95 21.65
CA SER A 11 22.24 -9.03 22.69
C SER A 11 21.55 -7.81 22.07
N PHE A 12 20.56 -7.24 22.76
CA PHE A 12 19.94 -5.94 22.41
C PHE A 12 20.98 -4.82 22.19
N LEU A 13 22.17 -4.94 22.79
CA LEU A 13 23.30 -4.02 22.59
C LEU A 13 23.98 -4.16 21.22
N SER A 14 23.99 -5.34 20.61
CA SER A 14 24.57 -5.59 19.28
C SER A 14 23.69 -5.08 18.13
N MET A 15 22.34 -5.13 18.25
CA MET A 15 21.44 -4.56 17.24
C MET A 15 21.42 -3.03 17.27
N GLY A 16 21.51 -2.42 18.46
CA GLY A 16 21.71 -0.97 18.60
C GLY A 16 23.04 -0.48 18.00
N LEU A 17 24.09 -1.30 18.04
CA LEU A 17 25.38 -1.04 17.40
C LEU A 17 25.35 -1.18 15.87
N VAL A 18 24.51 -2.07 15.31
CA VAL A 18 24.33 -2.18 13.85
C VAL A 18 23.52 -1.00 13.31
N ALA A 19 22.43 -0.60 13.99
CA ALA A 19 21.67 0.59 13.62
C ALA A 19 22.48 1.89 13.80
N GLY A 20 23.23 2.01 14.91
CA GLY A 20 24.14 3.13 15.14
C GLY A 20 25.35 3.16 14.18
N GLY A 21 25.86 1.99 13.78
CA GLY A 21 26.96 1.84 12.83
C GLY A 21 26.57 2.15 11.39
N LEU A 22 25.36 1.79 10.96
CA LEU A 22 24.81 2.13 9.65
C LEU A 22 24.49 3.63 9.55
N MET A 23 23.95 4.24 10.61
CA MET A 23 23.74 5.70 10.69
C MET A 23 25.06 6.47 10.64
N ALA A 24 26.12 5.97 11.26
CA ALA A 24 27.46 6.56 11.18
C ALA A 24 28.11 6.39 9.79
N ALA A 25 27.76 5.34 9.04
CA ALA A 25 28.29 5.09 7.70
C ALA A 25 27.69 6.03 6.63
N VAL A 26 26.42 6.43 6.75
CA VAL A 26 25.83 7.45 5.86
C VAL A 26 26.45 8.83 6.10
N VAL A 27 26.87 9.13 7.32
CA VAL A 27 27.57 10.38 7.68
C VAL A 27 29.03 10.41 7.18
N ALA A 28 29.57 9.30 6.68
CA ALA A 28 30.97 9.16 6.29
C ALA A 28 31.21 8.99 4.77
N VAL A 29 30.30 9.50 3.92
CA VAL A 29 30.58 9.59 2.47
C VAL A 29 31.38 10.88 2.22
N PRO A 30 32.63 10.80 1.74
CA PRO A 30 33.41 12.00 1.40
C PRO A 30 32.81 12.73 0.18
N ASP A 31 32.88 14.07 0.23
CA ASP A 31 32.41 15.08 -0.74
C ASP A 31 32.71 14.80 -2.22
N VAL A 32 31.91 13.96 -2.90
CA VAL A 32 31.76 13.95 -4.36
C VAL A 32 30.42 13.34 -4.74
N ALA A 33 29.38 14.16 -4.57
CA ALA A 33 28.03 13.85 -4.95
C ALA A 33 27.44 15.17 -5.44
N PHE A 34 27.75 15.49 -6.70
CA PHE A 34 27.18 16.64 -7.41
C PHE A 34 26.06 16.11 -8.30
N ALA A 35 24.92 16.79 -8.30
CA ALA A 35 23.88 16.58 -9.30
C ALA A 35 24.52 16.85 -10.65
N MET A 36 24.73 15.79 -11.43
CA MET A 36 25.47 15.89 -12.68
C MET A 36 24.50 16.30 -13.79
N GLN A 37 24.18 17.59 -13.83
CA GLN A 37 23.64 18.20 -15.05
C GLN A 37 24.80 18.57 -15.97
N PHE A 38 24.94 17.87 -17.08
CA PHE A 38 25.96 18.20 -18.07
C PHE A 38 25.40 18.10 -19.49
N LYS A 39 25.89 18.99 -20.34
CA LYS A 39 25.58 18.98 -21.77
C LYS A 39 26.64 18.18 -22.51
N TYR A 40 26.22 17.22 -23.32
CA TYR A 40 27.10 16.51 -24.25
C TYR A 40 26.60 16.69 -25.68
N GLY A 41 27.23 17.61 -26.43
CA GLY A 41 26.70 18.05 -27.72
C GLY A 41 25.35 18.75 -27.55
N ASN A 42 24.31 18.20 -28.19
CA ASN A 42 22.93 18.69 -28.07
C ASN A 42 22.11 17.95 -26.99
N ALA A 43 22.72 17.00 -26.28
CA ALA A 43 22.05 16.25 -25.23
C ALA A 43 22.14 16.99 -23.89
N ASP A 44 21.01 17.21 -23.24
CA ASP A 44 20.93 17.58 -21.83
C ASP A 44 20.80 16.30 -21.01
N ILE A 45 21.75 16.04 -20.12
CA ILE A 45 21.77 14.86 -19.27
C ILE A 45 21.68 15.31 -17.82
N SER A 46 20.73 14.75 -17.07
CA SER A 46 20.64 14.88 -15.61
C SER A 46 20.69 13.51 -14.94
N PHE A 47 21.39 13.45 -13.82
CA PHE A 47 21.44 12.28 -12.96
C PHE A 47 21.29 12.72 -11.51
N ASP A 48 20.23 12.24 -10.87
CA ASP A 48 19.86 12.58 -9.50
C ASP A 48 19.85 11.28 -8.68
N THR A 49 20.36 11.31 -7.45
CA THR A 49 20.31 10.16 -6.55
C THR A 49 19.96 10.57 -5.13
N THR A 50 19.01 9.85 -4.54
CA THR A 50 18.66 9.95 -3.12
C THR A 50 19.07 8.67 -2.43
N ILE A 51 19.87 8.78 -1.37
CA ILE A 51 20.20 7.66 -0.47
C ILE A 51 19.49 7.89 0.86
N SER A 52 18.81 6.87 1.37
CA SER A 52 18.08 6.93 2.63
C SER A 52 18.53 5.81 3.56
N ALA A 53 18.53 6.07 4.86
CA ALA A 53 18.65 5.09 5.91
C ALA A 53 17.55 5.31 6.95
N GLY A 54 17.00 4.23 7.49
CA GLY A 54 15.92 4.32 8.46
C GLY A 54 15.94 3.22 9.49
N ALA A 55 15.07 3.38 10.49
CA ALA A 55 14.75 2.36 11.46
C ALA A 55 13.28 2.49 11.87
N ALA A 56 12.61 1.36 12.10
CA ALA A 56 11.25 1.31 12.58
C ALA A 56 11.12 0.35 13.76
N MET A 57 10.40 0.76 14.80
CA MET A 57 10.22 -0.02 16.02
C MET A 57 8.75 -0.10 16.45
N ARG A 58 8.35 -1.24 16.99
CA ARG A 58 7.05 -1.42 17.63
C ARG A 58 7.05 -0.70 18.98
N THR A 59 6.00 0.05 19.29
CA THR A 59 5.91 0.84 20.54
C THR A 59 4.73 0.44 21.44
N SER A 60 3.78 -0.35 20.93
CA SER A 60 2.67 -0.93 21.69
C SER A 60 2.88 -2.40 22.03
N GLY A 61 2.25 -2.83 23.13
CA GLY A 61 2.14 -4.26 23.44
C GLY A 61 1.08 -4.94 22.57
N ARG A 62 1.25 -6.24 22.37
CA ARG A 62 0.31 -7.13 21.68
C ARG A 62 -1.00 -7.23 22.46
N LYS A 63 -2.13 -7.24 21.78
CA LYS A 63 -3.44 -7.55 22.39
C LYS A 63 -3.79 -8.99 22.10
N CYS A 64 -4.15 -9.76 23.13
CA CYS A 64 -4.48 -11.18 22.99
C CYS A 64 -5.68 -11.44 22.08
N MET A 65 -6.53 -10.43 21.82
CA MET A 65 -7.67 -10.54 20.91
C MET A 65 -7.26 -10.70 19.45
N TYR A 66 -6.02 -10.33 19.11
CA TYR A 66 -5.43 -10.47 17.77
C TYR A 66 -4.44 -11.63 17.69
N ILE A 67 -4.55 -12.58 18.62
CA ILE A 67 -3.72 -13.78 18.70
C ILE A 67 -4.65 -14.97 18.87
N SER A 68 -4.40 -16.04 18.12
CA SER A 68 -5.17 -17.27 18.19
C SER A 68 -5.13 -17.92 19.56
N VAL A 69 -6.25 -18.56 19.92
CA VAL A 69 -6.36 -19.38 21.13
C VAL A 69 -5.48 -20.63 21.10
N ALA A 70 -4.99 -21.04 19.92
CA ALA A 70 -3.99 -22.10 19.83
C ALA A 70 -2.61 -21.63 20.36
N ASN A 71 -2.37 -20.31 20.35
CA ASN A 71 -1.17 -19.70 20.91
C ASN A 71 -1.39 -19.35 22.40
N PRO A 72 -0.42 -19.61 23.30
CA PRO A 72 -0.55 -19.30 24.74
C PRO A 72 -0.83 -17.82 25.07
N GLN A 73 -0.52 -16.92 24.13
CA GLN A 73 -0.71 -15.48 24.27
C GLN A 73 -2.12 -15.00 23.86
N GLY A 74 -2.95 -15.86 23.25
CA GLY A 74 -4.31 -15.54 22.79
C GLY A 74 -5.35 -15.50 23.92
N CYS A 75 -6.45 -14.75 23.72
CA CYS A 75 -7.55 -14.72 24.70
C CYS A 75 -8.51 -15.89 24.46
N ALA A 76 -8.82 -16.69 25.49
CA ALA A 76 -9.61 -17.93 25.39
C ALA A 76 -10.97 -17.86 24.66
N ASN A 77 -11.63 -16.70 24.61
CA ASN A 77 -12.96 -16.54 23.99
C ASN A 77 -13.01 -15.49 22.85
N ASP A 78 -11.88 -14.82 22.57
CA ASP A 78 -11.85 -13.59 21.76
C ASP A 78 -10.64 -13.51 20.82
N GLY A 79 -9.81 -14.55 20.75
CA GLY A 79 -8.67 -14.62 19.83
C GLY A 79 -9.10 -14.76 18.37
N LEU A 80 -8.31 -14.20 17.44
CA LEU A 80 -8.48 -14.44 16.01
C LEU A 80 -8.19 -15.90 15.64
N THR A 81 -8.43 -16.27 14.38
CA THR A 81 -7.96 -17.58 13.89
C THR A 81 -6.44 -17.55 13.70
N ASP A 82 -5.82 -18.72 13.58
CA ASP A 82 -4.38 -18.94 13.42
C ASP A 82 -3.76 -18.35 12.14
N ASN A 83 -4.54 -17.59 11.37
CA ASN A 83 -4.16 -17.10 10.04
C ASN A 83 -4.09 -15.57 9.99
N TYR A 84 -3.97 -14.93 11.16
CA TYR A 84 -3.91 -13.47 11.32
C TYR A 84 -2.84 -12.98 12.29
N ASP A 85 -2.07 -13.88 12.91
CA ASP A 85 -1.30 -13.56 14.11
C ASP A 85 0.21 -13.67 13.96
N ASP A 86 0.76 -14.19 12.86
CA ASP A 86 2.23 -14.28 12.67
C ASP A 86 2.89 -12.91 12.74
N GLY A 87 2.40 -11.95 11.94
CA GLY A 87 2.92 -10.59 11.93
C GLY A 87 2.81 -9.90 13.30
N ASN A 88 1.89 -10.34 14.16
CA ASN A 88 1.77 -9.82 15.52
C ASN A 88 2.68 -10.56 16.52
N LEU A 89 2.80 -11.88 16.42
CA LEU A 89 3.58 -12.75 17.30
C LEU A 89 5.09 -12.61 17.07
N ASN A 90 5.51 -12.27 15.84
CA ASN A 90 6.91 -12.12 15.47
C ASN A 90 7.61 -10.91 16.06
N TYR A 91 6.86 -9.89 16.52
CA TYR A 91 7.44 -8.65 17.04
C TYR A 91 6.77 -8.26 18.36
N ASP A 92 7.56 -8.12 19.41
CA ASP A 92 7.10 -7.61 20.69
C ASP A 92 7.35 -6.11 20.84
N LYS A 93 6.78 -5.52 21.89
CA LYS A 93 6.99 -4.11 22.21
C LYS A 93 8.49 -3.81 22.31
N TRP A 94 8.91 -2.74 21.63
CA TRP A 94 10.30 -2.26 21.51
C TRP A 94 11.21 -3.04 20.56
N ASP A 95 10.67 -4.00 19.82
CA ASP A 95 11.43 -4.61 18.74
C ASP A 95 11.59 -3.65 17.58
N VAL A 96 12.83 -3.53 17.12
CA VAL A 96 13.13 -2.93 15.81
C VAL A 96 12.80 -3.98 14.77
N PHE A 97 11.76 -3.70 13.96
CA PHE A 97 11.29 -4.65 12.96
C PHE A 97 11.82 -4.34 11.55
N SER A 98 12.45 -3.19 11.34
CA SER A 98 13.00 -2.80 10.04
C SER A 98 14.13 -1.79 10.24
N ALA A 99 15.21 -1.94 9.48
CA ALA A 99 16.34 -1.02 9.45
C ALA A 99 16.96 -0.95 8.04
N PRO A 100 16.29 -0.27 7.09
CA PRO A 100 16.72 -0.23 5.69
C PRO A 100 17.80 0.82 5.43
N VAL A 101 18.66 0.51 4.47
CA VAL A 101 19.39 1.48 3.65
C VAL A 101 18.91 1.32 2.22
N SER A 102 18.45 2.39 1.60
CA SER A 102 17.93 2.44 0.24
C SER A 102 18.61 3.51 -0.59
N GLY A 103 18.51 3.35 -1.91
CA GLY A 103 18.87 4.36 -2.87
C GLY A 103 17.89 4.38 -4.04
N LEU A 104 17.60 5.58 -4.53
CA LEU A 104 16.79 5.85 -5.71
C LEU A 104 17.63 6.70 -6.66
N SER A 105 17.84 6.22 -7.88
CA SER A 105 18.59 6.94 -8.91
C SER A 105 17.72 7.20 -10.12
N GLU A 106 17.76 8.43 -10.62
CA GLU A 106 17.00 8.93 -11.77
C GLU A 106 18.00 9.44 -12.82
N LEU A 107 17.87 8.97 -14.06
CA LEU A 107 18.63 9.43 -15.23
C LEU A 107 17.65 9.96 -16.26
N GLU A 108 17.87 11.18 -16.71
CA GLU A 108 17.16 11.76 -17.84
C GLU A 108 18.16 12.21 -18.91
N VAL A 109 17.86 11.86 -20.16
CA VAL A 109 18.61 12.29 -21.34
C VAL A 109 17.64 12.91 -22.31
N LYS A 110 17.80 14.20 -22.58
CA LYS A 110 16.96 14.96 -23.51
C LYS A 110 17.76 15.38 -24.75
N LEU A 111 17.24 15.03 -25.92
CA LEU A 111 17.76 15.33 -27.25
C LEU A 111 16.68 16.09 -28.02
N GLU A 112 16.73 17.43 -28.00
CA GLU A 112 15.72 18.28 -28.64
C GLU A 112 14.30 17.93 -28.14
N ASP A 113 13.45 17.40 -29.03
CA ASP A 113 12.06 17.02 -28.76
C ASP A 113 11.89 15.57 -28.29
N LEU A 114 12.97 14.79 -28.16
CA LEU A 114 12.96 13.40 -27.72
C LEU A 114 13.73 13.25 -26.39
N GLY A 115 13.13 12.59 -25.42
CA GLY A 115 13.75 12.27 -24.14
C GLY A 115 13.74 10.78 -23.82
N PHE A 116 14.67 10.37 -22.98
CA PHE A 116 14.74 9.06 -22.34
C PHE A 116 14.82 9.25 -20.83
N PHE A 117 13.98 8.51 -20.10
CA PHE A 117 13.94 8.54 -18.64
C PHE A 117 14.14 7.13 -18.08
N LEU A 118 14.97 7.03 -17.04
CA LEU A 118 15.27 5.80 -16.33
C LEU A 118 15.25 6.07 -14.82
N ARG A 119 14.53 5.22 -14.06
CA ARG A 119 14.51 5.26 -12.60
C ARG A 119 14.76 3.87 -12.04
N GLY A 120 15.69 3.74 -11.12
CA GLY A 120 15.97 2.48 -10.41
C GLY A 120 16.01 2.69 -8.90
N SER A 121 15.47 1.73 -8.15
CA SER A 121 15.59 1.69 -6.69
C SER A 121 16.31 0.44 -6.22
N TYR A 122 16.99 0.54 -5.09
CA TYR A 122 17.65 -0.59 -4.43
C TYR A 122 17.63 -0.40 -2.93
N PHE A 123 17.52 -1.49 -2.18
CA PHE A 123 17.59 -1.42 -0.73
C PHE A 123 18.10 -2.71 -0.11
N PHE A 124 18.59 -2.58 1.12
CA PHE A 124 18.98 -3.64 2.03
C PHE A 124 18.49 -3.29 3.44
N ASP A 125 17.67 -4.14 4.03
CA ASP A 125 17.19 -4.05 5.42
C ASP A 125 17.97 -5.02 6.30
N ALA A 126 18.64 -4.48 7.31
CA ALA A 126 19.52 -5.26 8.17
C ALA A 126 18.78 -6.24 9.10
N ILE A 127 17.49 -6.01 9.34
CA ILE A 127 16.64 -6.89 10.15
C ILE A 127 15.99 -7.92 9.23
N GLN A 128 15.23 -7.44 8.24
CA GLN A 128 14.39 -8.27 7.37
C GLN A 128 15.20 -9.11 6.36
N SER A 129 16.51 -8.86 6.20
CA SER A 129 17.39 -9.71 5.37
C SER A 129 17.76 -11.04 6.03
N ASP A 130 17.56 -11.16 7.34
CA ASP A 130 17.78 -12.39 8.09
C ASP A 130 16.43 -13.08 8.35
N LYS A 131 16.32 -14.35 7.94
CA LYS A 131 15.08 -15.14 8.06
C LYS A 131 14.73 -15.41 9.51
N GLU A 132 15.73 -15.54 10.38
CA GLU A 132 15.59 -15.88 11.79
C GLU A 132 15.47 -14.62 12.68
N SER A 133 15.31 -13.44 12.09
CA SER A 133 15.23 -12.16 12.81
C SER A 133 13.93 -11.96 13.61
N THR A 134 12.95 -12.85 13.41
CA THR A 134 11.63 -12.81 14.05
C THR A 134 11.60 -13.65 15.34
N ARG A 135 10.60 -13.42 16.21
CA ARG A 135 10.52 -14.12 17.49
C ARG A 135 9.90 -15.52 17.44
N ARG A 136 9.05 -15.82 16.44
CA ARG A 136 8.24 -17.05 16.42
C ARG A 136 8.39 -17.83 15.12
N THR A 137 8.04 -17.22 13.99
CA THR A 137 8.06 -17.84 12.66
C THR A 137 9.09 -17.17 11.79
N ASP A 138 10.04 -17.95 11.28
CA ASP A 138 11.06 -17.46 10.36
C ASP A 138 10.41 -16.89 9.09
N LEU A 139 10.97 -15.80 8.57
CA LEU A 139 10.55 -15.26 7.29
C LEU A 139 10.90 -16.25 6.17
N THR A 140 9.99 -16.42 5.23
CA THR A 140 10.25 -17.25 4.03
C THR A 140 11.24 -16.55 3.08
N ASP A 141 11.86 -17.31 2.17
CA ASP A 141 12.71 -16.70 1.13
C ASP A 141 11.90 -15.73 0.25
N ALA A 142 10.62 -16.02 0.03
CA ALA A 142 9.70 -15.12 -0.65
C ALA A 142 9.55 -13.80 0.10
N ALA A 143 9.37 -13.83 1.42
CA ALA A 143 9.30 -12.62 2.24
C ALA A 143 10.62 -11.83 2.23
N VAL A 144 11.76 -12.48 2.49
CA VAL A 144 13.09 -11.83 2.49
C VAL A 144 13.42 -11.20 1.13
N SER A 145 13.00 -11.81 0.02
CA SER A 145 13.17 -11.22 -1.32
C SER A 145 12.38 -9.92 -1.54
N ARG A 146 11.34 -9.68 -0.73
CA ARG A 146 10.43 -8.54 -0.86
C ARG A 146 10.78 -7.41 0.10
N VAL A 147 11.13 -7.73 1.34
CA VAL A 147 11.39 -6.75 2.41
C VAL A 147 12.82 -6.76 2.96
N GLY A 148 13.61 -7.80 2.67
CA GLY A 148 15.00 -7.88 3.12
C GLY A 148 15.96 -7.15 2.19
N ARG A 149 16.04 -7.55 0.92
CA ARG A 149 16.94 -6.91 -0.05
C ARG A 149 16.45 -7.05 -1.48
N ARG A 150 16.40 -5.96 -2.23
CA ARG A 150 15.98 -5.99 -3.64
C ARG A 150 16.46 -4.75 -4.39
N ALA A 151 16.78 -4.94 -5.66
CA ALA A 151 16.94 -3.87 -6.65
C ALA A 151 15.83 -3.99 -7.70
N ARG A 152 15.32 -2.85 -8.18
CA ARG A 152 14.23 -2.77 -9.14
C ARG A 152 14.51 -1.67 -10.16
N LEU A 153 14.25 -2.00 -11.41
CA LEU A 153 14.00 -0.98 -12.41
C LEU A 153 12.55 -0.54 -12.26
N LEU A 154 12.34 0.73 -11.94
CA LEU A 154 11.03 1.35 -11.83
C LEU A 154 10.63 1.84 -13.22
N ASP A 155 11.02 3.04 -13.60
CA ASP A 155 10.64 3.63 -14.89
C ASP A 155 11.74 3.45 -15.93
N ALA A 156 11.33 3.23 -17.18
CA ALA A 156 12.21 3.14 -18.34
C ALA A 156 11.39 3.42 -19.60
N TYR A 157 11.37 4.66 -20.05
CA TYR A 157 10.57 5.06 -21.21
C TYR A 157 11.25 6.12 -22.06
N VAL A 158 10.84 6.15 -23.32
CA VAL A 158 11.11 7.27 -24.23
C VAL A 158 9.87 8.16 -24.31
N TYR A 159 10.08 9.45 -24.48
CA TYR A 159 9.01 10.42 -24.61
C TYR A 159 9.38 11.48 -25.62
N GLY A 160 8.40 12.19 -26.14
CA GLY A 160 8.66 13.33 -27.01
C GLY A 160 7.41 13.90 -27.63
N ASP A 161 7.60 14.93 -28.44
CA ASP A 161 6.54 15.62 -29.15
C ASP A 161 6.65 15.37 -30.65
N VAL A 162 5.53 15.05 -31.29
CA VAL A 162 5.43 14.86 -32.75
C VAL A 162 4.32 15.75 -33.27
N ASP A 163 4.61 16.54 -34.28
CA ASP A 163 3.60 17.32 -35.00
C ASP A 163 2.93 16.45 -36.07
N MET A 164 1.63 16.18 -35.89
CA MET A 164 0.78 15.48 -36.87
C MET A 164 -0.32 16.41 -37.41
N GLY A 165 -0.05 17.72 -37.48
CA GLY A 165 -1.03 18.78 -37.73
C GLY A 165 -1.62 19.36 -36.44
N ILE A 166 -1.48 18.61 -35.34
CA ILE A 166 -1.60 19.06 -33.96
C ILE A 166 -0.40 18.48 -33.19
N PRO A 167 0.16 19.21 -32.19
CA PRO A 167 1.19 18.66 -31.32
C PRO A 167 0.65 17.45 -30.55
N VAL A 168 1.32 16.30 -30.70
CA VAL A 168 1.03 15.06 -29.95
C VAL A 168 2.24 14.72 -29.10
N HIS A 169 2.06 14.73 -27.79
CA HIS A 169 3.04 14.21 -26.85
C HIS A 169 2.87 12.70 -26.69
N PHE A 170 3.96 11.93 -26.74
CA PHE A 170 3.91 10.49 -26.52
C PHE A 170 4.87 10.04 -25.41
N ARG A 171 4.51 8.94 -24.74
CA ARG A 171 5.42 8.18 -23.86
C ARG A 171 5.29 6.69 -24.15
N LEU A 172 6.42 6.01 -24.34
CA LEU A 172 6.47 4.58 -24.63
C LEU A 172 7.51 3.88 -23.76
N GLY A 173 7.09 2.91 -22.98
CA GLY A 173 7.97 2.12 -22.11
C GLY A 173 7.35 1.85 -20.75
N ASN A 174 8.19 1.46 -19.78
CA ASN A 174 7.77 1.18 -18.42
C ASN A 174 7.53 2.50 -17.68
N GLN A 175 6.27 2.78 -17.32
CA GLN A 175 5.88 4.07 -16.75
C GLN A 175 4.70 3.95 -15.78
N VAL A 176 4.37 5.03 -15.09
CA VAL A 176 3.21 5.20 -14.21
C VAL A 176 2.30 6.29 -14.79
N ILE A 177 0.99 6.10 -14.69
CA ILE A 177 -0.01 7.09 -15.11
C ILE A 177 -0.89 7.42 -13.91
N ASN A 178 -0.80 8.65 -13.40
CA ASN A 178 -1.69 9.11 -12.35
C ASN A 178 -2.81 9.98 -12.95
N TRP A 179 -4.05 9.62 -12.68
CA TRP A 179 -5.27 10.34 -13.10
C TRP A 179 -6.18 10.52 -11.88
N GLY A 180 -6.92 11.64 -11.85
CA GLY A 180 -7.72 12.05 -10.69
C GLY A 180 -6.98 13.03 -9.77
N GLU A 181 -7.71 13.48 -8.75
CA GLU A 181 -7.31 14.48 -7.76
C GLU A 181 -6.92 13.86 -6.41
N SER A 182 -7.20 12.57 -6.16
CA SER A 182 -6.89 11.90 -4.88
C SER A 182 -5.42 11.99 -4.47
N ILE A 183 -5.19 12.26 -3.18
CA ILE A 183 -3.89 12.46 -2.54
C ILE A 183 -3.55 11.31 -1.58
N PHE A 184 -4.49 10.86 -0.74
CA PHE A 184 -4.22 9.87 0.31
C PHE A 184 -4.99 8.56 0.15
N TYR A 185 -6.28 8.62 -0.16
CA TYR A 185 -7.13 7.45 -0.34
C TYR A 185 -6.82 6.78 -1.68
N GLY A 186 -6.50 5.49 -1.62
CA GLY A 186 -6.41 4.65 -2.80
C GLY A 186 -7.77 4.39 -3.45
N GLY A 187 -7.73 3.93 -4.69
CA GLY A 187 -8.90 3.75 -5.53
C GLY A 187 -9.28 5.03 -6.26
N GLY A 188 -10.58 5.28 -6.39
CA GLY A 188 -11.11 6.37 -7.18
C GLY A 188 -10.75 6.20 -8.64
N ILE A 189 -10.28 7.26 -9.29
CA ILE A 189 -9.92 7.25 -10.71
C ILE A 189 -8.53 6.60 -10.93
N ALA A 190 -7.69 6.51 -9.89
CA ALA A 190 -6.29 6.08 -9.98
C ALA A 190 -6.08 4.54 -9.96
N GLU A 191 -6.85 3.81 -10.78
CA GLU A 191 -6.86 2.32 -10.78
C GLU A 191 -5.81 1.67 -11.72
N THR A 192 -5.14 2.47 -12.57
CA THR A 192 -4.20 1.96 -13.58
C THR A 192 -2.97 1.28 -12.98
N ASN A 193 -2.43 1.86 -11.90
CA ASN A 193 -1.12 1.47 -11.37
C ASN A 193 -1.25 0.38 -10.31
N ALA A 194 -0.27 -0.52 -10.28
CA ALA A 194 -0.05 -1.42 -9.15
C ALA A 194 0.85 -0.73 -8.12
N PHE A 195 0.78 -1.20 -6.87
CA PHE A 195 1.53 -0.63 -5.76
C PHE A 195 2.38 -1.69 -5.05
N ASP A 196 3.47 -1.27 -4.42
CA ASP A 196 4.15 -2.02 -3.36
C ASP A 196 3.76 -1.42 -2.02
N VAL A 197 2.89 -2.11 -1.29
CA VAL A 197 2.35 -1.59 -0.02
C VAL A 197 3.43 -1.49 1.06
N THR A 198 4.51 -2.30 0.95
CA THR A 198 5.64 -2.26 1.90
C THR A 198 6.40 -0.92 1.81
N LYS A 199 6.36 -0.26 0.65
CA LYS A 199 7.00 1.04 0.42
C LYS A 199 6.13 2.23 0.83
N LEU A 200 4.82 2.08 0.94
CA LEU A 200 3.92 3.13 1.44
C LEU A 200 4.09 3.41 2.94
N ARG A 201 4.65 2.45 3.69
CA ARG A 201 4.79 2.52 5.16
C ARG A 201 6.24 2.27 5.63
N GLY A 202 7.16 2.02 4.70
CA GLY A 202 8.56 1.76 4.99
C GLY A 202 9.31 3.00 5.47
N ALA A 203 10.18 2.84 6.47
CA ALA A 203 11.02 3.95 6.93
C ALA A 203 12.03 4.35 5.85
N GLY A 204 11.98 5.61 5.42
CA GLY A 204 12.93 6.18 4.45
C GLY A 204 12.66 5.80 2.99
N ALA A 205 11.49 5.19 2.71
CA ALA A 205 11.04 4.93 1.36
C ALA A 205 10.43 6.18 0.73
N GLU A 206 10.75 6.43 -0.53
CA GLU A 206 10.12 7.48 -1.32
C GLU A 206 8.77 7.01 -1.87
N ILE A 207 7.77 7.91 -1.92
CA ILE A 207 6.44 7.58 -2.48
C ILE A 207 6.57 7.05 -3.92
N LYS A 208 7.54 7.58 -4.69
CA LYS A 208 7.83 7.13 -6.06
C LYS A 208 8.23 5.64 -6.14
N GLU A 209 8.80 5.07 -5.07
CA GLU A 209 9.15 3.64 -5.01
C GLU A 209 7.94 2.73 -4.82
N ALA A 210 6.83 3.27 -4.32
CA ALA A 210 5.62 2.50 -4.07
C ALA A 210 4.82 2.22 -5.34
N PHE A 211 4.98 3.00 -6.40
CA PHE A 211 4.33 2.70 -7.68
C PHE A 211 5.12 1.63 -8.43
N LEU A 212 4.43 0.63 -8.95
CA LEU A 212 4.99 -0.44 -9.77
C LEU A 212 4.71 -0.16 -11.25
N PRO A 213 5.70 0.36 -12.01
CA PRO A 213 5.46 0.81 -13.38
C PRO A 213 5.16 -0.36 -14.30
N ALA A 214 4.38 -0.10 -15.34
CA ALA A 214 4.05 -1.09 -16.36
C ALA A 214 4.45 -0.60 -17.76
N PRO A 215 4.86 -1.52 -18.67
CA PRO A 215 5.00 -1.23 -20.08
C PRO A 215 3.70 -0.69 -20.69
N MET A 216 3.70 0.56 -21.13
CA MET A 216 2.55 1.26 -21.68
C MET A 216 2.95 2.16 -22.85
N ALA A 217 2.00 2.41 -23.73
CA ALA A 217 2.03 3.52 -24.68
C ALA A 217 0.98 4.55 -24.23
N LEU A 218 1.37 5.82 -24.21
CA LEU A 218 0.51 6.95 -23.90
C LEU A 218 0.67 7.97 -25.02
N ALA A 219 -0.45 8.54 -25.47
CA ALA A 219 -0.49 9.69 -26.34
C ALA A 219 -1.36 10.78 -25.69
N ARG A 220 -0.92 12.03 -25.77
CA ARG A 220 -1.66 13.21 -25.32
C ARG A 220 -1.64 14.26 -26.42
N PHE A 221 -2.76 14.94 -26.61
CA PHE A 221 -2.86 16.02 -27.58
C PHE A 221 -3.91 17.01 -27.13
N ALA A 222 -3.76 18.27 -27.55
CA ALA A 222 -4.71 19.32 -27.26
C ALA A 222 -5.47 19.71 -28.55
N PRO A 223 -6.69 19.18 -28.79
CA PRO A 223 -7.45 19.49 -30.01
C PRO A 223 -7.81 20.97 -30.12
N VAL A 224 -7.99 21.62 -28.96
CA VAL A 224 -8.26 23.06 -28.79
C VAL A 224 -7.51 23.56 -27.55
N SER A 225 -7.36 24.88 -27.41
CA SER A 225 -6.47 25.49 -26.41
C SER A 225 -6.79 25.21 -24.94
N ASN A 226 -8.00 24.75 -24.63
CA ASN A 226 -8.48 24.49 -23.27
C ASN A 226 -8.96 23.05 -23.06
N LEU A 227 -8.57 22.12 -23.94
CA LEU A 227 -8.91 20.70 -23.84
C LEU A 227 -7.66 19.85 -24.09
N ASP A 228 -7.22 19.10 -23.09
CA ASP A 228 -6.24 18.01 -23.25
C ASP A 228 -6.96 16.67 -23.35
N VAL A 229 -6.61 15.87 -24.36
CA VAL A 229 -7.10 14.50 -24.50
C VAL A 229 -5.91 13.57 -24.40
N SER A 230 -5.98 12.62 -23.48
CA SER A 230 -4.96 11.61 -23.27
C SER A 230 -5.55 10.22 -23.45
N ALA A 231 -4.77 9.30 -24.04
CA ALA A 231 -5.13 7.89 -24.12
C ALA A 231 -3.91 7.02 -23.82
N TYR A 232 -4.13 5.88 -23.17
CA TYR A 232 -3.08 4.88 -22.96
C TYR A 232 -3.54 3.47 -23.30
N TYR A 233 -2.57 2.64 -23.66
CA TYR A 233 -2.72 1.20 -23.74
C TYR A 233 -1.60 0.54 -22.94
N GLN A 234 -1.97 -0.40 -22.07
CA GLN A 234 -1.04 -1.12 -21.20
C GLN A 234 -0.78 -2.54 -21.71
N PHE A 235 0.51 -2.84 -21.95
CA PHE A 235 0.95 -4.10 -22.55
C PHE A 235 1.18 -5.21 -21.54
N ARG A 236 1.32 -4.86 -20.25
CA ARG A 236 1.55 -5.82 -19.18
C ARG A 236 0.82 -5.43 -17.91
N TRP A 237 0.03 -6.38 -17.40
CA TRP A 237 -0.54 -6.34 -16.07
C TRP A 237 0.50 -6.69 -14.99
N ASN A 238 0.49 -5.92 -13.90
CA ASN A 238 1.24 -6.18 -12.67
C ASN A 238 0.24 -6.29 -11.51
N GLU A 239 0.55 -7.15 -10.54
CA GLU A 239 -0.17 -7.24 -9.27
C GLU A 239 0.36 -6.20 -8.27
N THR A 240 -0.49 -5.74 -7.36
CA THR A 240 -0.08 -5.02 -6.16
C THR A 240 0.64 -5.98 -5.24
N GLU A 241 1.86 -5.63 -4.85
CA GLU A 241 2.67 -6.39 -3.91
C GLU A 241 2.18 -6.09 -2.48
N LEU A 242 1.61 -7.11 -1.82
CA LEU A 242 1.13 -7.04 -0.43
C LEU A 242 2.27 -7.26 0.58
N ASP A 243 2.03 -6.89 1.84
CA ASP A 243 2.95 -7.16 2.95
C ASP A 243 3.20 -8.67 3.07
N PRO A 244 4.47 -9.14 3.10
CA PRO A 244 4.77 -10.56 3.25
C PRO A 244 4.32 -11.13 4.58
N VAL A 245 3.88 -12.39 4.56
CA VAL A 245 3.44 -13.13 5.75
C VAL A 245 4.53 -13.12 6.82
N GLY A 246 4.13 -12.82 8.06
CA GLY A 246 5.00 -12.77 9.22
C GLY A 246 5.78 -11.48 9.41
N THR A 247 5.66 -10.49 8.50
CA THR A 247 6.22 -9.14 8.70
C THR A 247 5.35 -8.28 9.60
N PHE A 248 5.90 -7.20 10.17
CA PHE A 248 5.20 -6.36 11.15
C PHE A 248 3.92 -5.69 10.60
N PHE A 249 3.79 -5.52 9.28
CA PHE A 249 2.58 -4.98 8.66
C PHE A 249 1.67 -6.05 8.03
N SER A 250 2.08 -7.31 7.97
CA SER A 250 1.19 -8.41 7.55
C SER A 250 0.10 -8.61 8.60
N LEU A 251 -1.13 -8.30 8.20
CA LEU A 251 -2.33 -8.38 9.04
C LEU A 251 -3.00 -9.76 8.93
N GLU A 252 -2.56 -10.58 7.99
CA GLU A 252 -3.06 -11.92 7.69
C GLU A 252 -1.97 -12.78 7.06
N ASP A 253 -2.15 -14.09 7.15
CA ASP A 253 -1.16 -15.12 6.81
C ASP A 253 -1.55 -15.94 5.56
N ALA A 254 -2.72 -15.64 5.00
CA ALA A 254 -3.38 -16.39 3.94
C ALA A 254 -3.04 -15.86 2.53
N VAL A 255 -2.74 -14.56 2.42
CA VAL A 255 -2.45 -13.82 1.19
C VAL A 255 -1.08 -13.12 1.35
N GLY A 256 -0.50 -12.72 0.22
CA GLY A 256 0.82 -12.08 0.17
C GLY A 256 1.99 -13.05 -0.02
N PRO A 257 3.21 -12.52 -0.19
CA PRO A 257 4.42 -13.33 -0.34
C PRO A 257 4.71 -14.16 0.92
N GLY A 258 4.93 -15.47 0.76
CA GLY A 258 5.23 -16.39 1.86
C GLY A 258 4.03 -17.17 2.40
N ALA A 259 2.80 -16.83 2.00
CA ALA A 259 1.62 -17.62 2.31
C ALA A 259 1.73 -19.04 1.73
N VAL A 260 1.37 -20.04 2.53
CA VAL A 260 1.43 -21.47 2.15
C VAL A 260 0.08 -22.16 2.22
N GLY A 261 -0.84 -21.62 3.02
CA GLY A 261 -2.14 -22.21 3.25
C GLY A 261 -2.82 -21.56 4.45
N LEU A 262 -4.05 -22.02 4.70
CA LEU A 262 -4.82 -21.70 5.89
C LEU A 262 -4.84 -22.90 6.83
N PHE A 263 -4.85 -22.67 8.13
CA PHE A 263 -4.86 -23.71 9.15
C PHE A 263 -6.05 -23.56 10.08
N TYR A 264 -6.66 -24.68 10.44
CA TYR A 264 -7.77 -24.70 11.38
C TYR A 264 -7.23 -24.78 12.81
N GLY A 265 -7.71 -23.88 13.66
CA GLY A 265 -7.46 -23.95 15.09
C GLY A 265 -8.24 -25.08 15.78
N PRO A 266 -7.93 -25.37 17.05
CA PRO A 266 -8.61 -26.40 17.84
C PRO A 266 -10.14 -26.23 17.91
N ALA A 267 -10.64 -24.99 17.85
CA ALA A 267 -12.07 -24.68 17.84
C ALA A 267 -12.80 -25.21 16.59
N PHE A 268 -12.07 -25.46 15.50
CA PHE A 268 -12.58 -25.97 14.22
C PHE A 268 -12.05 -27.36 13.90
N GLY A 269 -11.62 -28.12 14.93
CA GLY A 269 -11.16 -29.49 14.78
C GLY A 269 -9.75 -29.65 14.20
N GLY A 270 -8.99 -28.55 14.07
CA GLY A 270 -7.59 -28.59 13.66
C GLY A 270 -6.59 -28.43 14.81
N PHE A 271 -5.33 -28.19 14.46
CA PHE A 271 -4.23 -28.14 15.42
C PHE A 271 -3.68 -26.71 15.65
N GLY A 272 -4.13 -25.74 14.86
CA GLY A 272 -3.49 -24.43 14.71
C GLY A 272 -2.41 -24.43 13.62
N ASP A 273 -1.80 -23.27 13.38
CA ASP A 273 -0.75 -23.13 12.38
C ASP A 273 0.47 -24.04 12.69
N PRO A 274 1.36 -24.30 11.71
CA PRO A 274 2.50 -25.19 11.92
C PRO A 274 3.40 -24.79 13.09
N ALA A 275 3.55 -23.50 13.38
CA ALA A 275 4.39 -23.05 14.48
C ALA A 275 3.72 -23.20 15.86
N ALA A 276 2.39 -23.07 15.95
CA ALA A 276 1.67 -23.37 17.20
C ALA A 276 1.56 -24.88 17.45
N SER A 277 1.24 -25.66 16.42
CA SER A 277 0.94 -27.10 16.53
C SER A 277 2.18 -27.99 16.57
N GLY A 278 3.28 -27.57 15.95
CA GLY A 278 4.43 -28.42 15.67
C GLY A 278 4.21 -29.46 14.57
N VAL A 279 3.06 -29.39 13.86
CA VAL A 279 2.73 -30.27 12.73
C VAL A 279 2.95 -29.50 11.44
N ASP A 280 3.79 -30.03 10.54
CA ASP A 280 4.12 -29.36 9.28
C ASP A 280 2.90 -29.20 8.35
N ALA A 281 2.91 -28.15 7.53
CA ALA A 281 1.79 -27.80 6.67
C ALA A 281 1.35 -28.95 5.73
N PRO A 282 2.25 -29.66 5.01
CA PRO A 282 1.88 -30.83 4.20
C PRO A 282 1.13 -31.92 4.99
N THR A 283 1.58 -32.23 6.21
CA THR A 283 0.88 -33.18 7.08
C THR A 283 -0.51 -32.66 7.47
N GLN A 284 -0.65 -31.38 7.79
CA GLN A 284 -1.96 -30.80 8.11
C GLN A 284 -2.92 -30.81 6.92
N PHE A 285 -2.44 -30.56 5.70
CA PHE A 285 -3.25 -30.67 4.48
C PHE A 285 -3.73 -32.10 4.23
N LEU A 286 -2.86 -33.10 4.47
CA LEU A 286 -3.24 -34.51 4.37
C LEU A 286 -4.31 -34.91 5.40
N LEU A 287 -4.25 -34.33 6.60
CA LEU A 287 -5.21 -34.60 7.68
C LEU A 287 -6.51 -33.79 7.56
N GLY A 288 -6.63 -32.90 6.56
CA GLY A 288 -7.78 -32.01 6.40
C GLY A 288 -7.87 -30.92 7.48
N THR A 289 -6.78 -30.68 8.22
CA THR A 289 -6.71 -29.62 9.25
C THR A 289 -6.12 -28.31 8.74
N GLY A 290 -5.87 -28.23 7.44
CA GLY A 290 -5.52 -27.01 6.73
C GLY A 290 -5.92 -27.08 5.26
N ILE A 291 -5.94 -25.92 4.61
CA ILE A 291 -6.30 -25.73 3.21
C ILE A 291 -5.08 -25.18 2.47
N PRO A 292 -4.52 -25.90 1.49
CA PRO A 292 -3.35 -25.43 0.76
C PRO A 292 -3.68 -24.25 -0.15
N LEU A 293 -2.75 -23.29 -0.24
CA LEU A 293 -2.74 -22.27 -1.30
C LEU A 293 -2.24 -22.90 -2.60
N VAL A 294 -3.01 -22.77 -3.67
CA VAL A 294 -2.63 -23.21 -5.01
C VAL A 294 -2.37 -22.02 -5.95
N ALA A 295 -2.03 -22.30 -7.20
CA ALA A 295 -1.69 -21.28 -8.18
C ALA A 295 -2.79 -20.22 -8.34
N ASP A 296 -2.36 -18.95 -8.38
CA ASP A 296 -3.24 -17.79 -8.58
C ASP A 296 -4.01 -17.87 -9.90
N GLN A 297 -5.21 -17.30 -9.90
CA GLN A 297 -5.92 -16.94 -11.12
C GLN A 297 -5.60 -15.49 -11.47
N ARG A 298 -4.76 -15.32 -12.50
CA ARG A 298 -4.28 -14.01 -12.97
C ARG A 298 -4.95 -13.64 -14.29
N PRO A 299 -5.25 -12.36 -14.52
CA PRO A 299 -5.81 -11.91 -15.79
C PRO A 299 -4.74 -11.93 -16.89
N SER A 300 -5.18 -11.71 -18.13
CA SER A 300 -4.26 -11.53 -19.24
C SER A 300 -3.41 -10.26 -19.06
N HIS A 301 -2.24 -10.20 -19.71
CA HIS A 301 -1.43 -8.98 -19.71
C HIS A 301 -2.02 -7.84 -20.57
N SER A 302 -2.88 -8.18 -21.54
CA SER A 302 -3.48 -7.28 -22.52
C SER A 302 -4.90 -6.84 -22.15
N GLY A 303 -5.45 -5.87 -22.88
CA GLY A 303 -6.86 -5.48 -22.73
C GLY A 303 -7.10 -4.34 -21.74
N GLN A 304 -6.02 -3.74 -21.23
CA GLN A 304 -6.07 -2.60 -20.33
C GLN A 304 -5.76 -1.30 -21.08
N TRP A 305 -6.66 -0.33 -21.01
CA TRP A 305 -6.53 0.95 -21.70
C TRP A 305 -7.45 1.99 -21.05
N GLY A 306 -7.17 3.26 -21.31
CA GLY A 306 -8.02 4.34 -20.83
C GLY A 306 -7.92 5.57 -21.71
N ILE A 307 -8.92 6.43 -21.61
CA ILE A 307 -9.00 7.74 -22.23
C ILE A 307 -9.40 8.76 -21.16
N SER A 308 -8.77 9.93 -21.18
CA SER A 308 -9.15 11.06 -20.37
C SER A 308 -9.30 12.32 -21.22
N ALA A 309 -10.15 13.24 -20.76
CA ALA A 309 -10.32 14.57 -21.30
C ALA A 309 -10.29 15.58 -20.15
N LEU A 310 -9.33 16.50 -20.17
CA LEU A 310 -9.18 17.56 -19.17
C LEU A 310 -9.51 18.89 -19.84
N TYR A 311 -10.55 19.57 -19.34
CA TYR A 311 -11.06 20.81 -19.89
C TYR A 311 -10.94 21.95 -18.88
N PHE A 312 -10.25 23.03 -19.25
CA PHE A 312 -10.18 24.23 -18.42
C PHE A 312 -11.31 25.20 -18.78
N SER A 313 -12.24 25.41 -17.84
CA SER A 313 -13.34 26.37 -17.96
C SER A 313 -12.92 27.75 -17.48
N GLU A 314 -12.65 28.67 -18.40
CA GLU A 314 -12.34 30.06 -18.06
C GLU A 314 -13.49 30.76 -17.32
N MET A 315 -14.75 30.39 -17.61
CA MET A 315 -15.92 30.98 -16.96
C MET A 315 -16.00 30.63 -15.47
N LEU A 316 -15.61 29.40 -15.12
CA LEU A 316 -15.67 28.89 -13.76
C LEU A 316 -14.32 29.00 -13.03
N GLN A 317 -13.23 29.26 -13.76
CA GLN A 317 -11.86 29.12 -13.26
C GLN A 317 -11.65 27.73 -12.63
N THR A 318 -12.06 26.70 -13.37
CA THR A 318 -12.12 25.30 -12.90
C THR A 318 -11.61 24.38 -14.00
N GLU A 319 -10.76 23.41 -13.64
CA GLU A 319 -10.42 22.28 -14.49
C GLU A 319 -11.43 21.15 -14.27
N LEU A 320 -11.96 20.59 -15.34
CA LEU A 320 -12.93 19.51 -15.35
C LEU A 320 -12.33 18.31 -16.06
N GLY A 321 -12.30 17.15 -15.40
CA GLY A 321 -11.83 15.91 -15.97
C GLY A 321 -12.97 14.93 -16.27
N LEU A 322 -12.88 14.22 -17.38
CA LEU A 322 -13.67 13.03 -17.67
C LEU A 322 -12.73 11.88 -18.01
N TYR A 323 -13.06 10.69 -17.52
CA TYR A 323 -12.19 9.51 -17.62
C TYR A 323 -13.03 8.29 -17.96
N TYR A 324 -12.47 7.43 -18.79
CA TYR A 324 -12.91 6.05 -18.94
C TYR A 324 -11.68 5.15 -18.96
N MET A 325 -11.74 4.04 -18.25
CA MET A 325 -10.72 2.99 -18.38
C MET A 325 -11.32 1.60 -18.24
N ARG A 326 -10.73 0.67 -18.98
CA ARG A 326 -10.87 -0.76 -18.77
C ARG A 326 -9.58 -1.28 -18.18
N TYR A 327 -9.65 -1.92 -17.02
CA TYR A 327 -8.48 -2.40 -16.30
C TYR A 327 -8.71 -3.81 -15.74
N HIS A 328 -7.69 -4.39 -15.12
CA HIS A 328 -7.82 -5.62 -14.35
C HIS A 328 -7.40 -5.33 -12.92
N GLN A 329 -8.13 -5.84 -11.93
CA GLN A 329 -7.86 -5.56 -10.52
C GLN A 329 -6.41 -5.90 -10.18
N LYS A 330 -5.77 -5.03 -9.39
CA LYS A 330 -4.38 -5.17 -8.96
C LYS A 330 -4.26 -5.89 -7.63
N VAL A 331 -5.33 -5.93 -6.85
CA VAL A 331 -5.44 -6.63 -5.57
C VAL A 331 -6.35 -7.85 -5.74
N PRO A 332 -6.03 -9.02 -5.17
CA PRO A 332 -6.83 -10.21 -5.35
C PRO A 332 -8.00 -10.30 -4.36
N VAL A 333 -9.01 -11.08 -4.73
CA VAL A 333 -9.94 -11.73 -3.78
C VAL A 333 -9.49 -13.19 -3.54
N VAL A 334 -10.09 -13.85 -2.55
CA VAL A 334 -9.79 -15.27 -2.25
C VAL A 334 -10.90 -16.15 -2.82
N GLY A 335 -10.57 -17.01 -3.77
CA GLY A 335 -11.45 -18.07 -4.27
C GLY A 335 -11.08 -19.44 -3.68
N ALA A 336 -12.00 -20.39 -3.70
CA ALA A 336 -11.82 -21.70 -3.07
C ALA A 336 -12.32 -22.87 -3.94
N PHE A 337 -11.62 -24.00 -3.85
CA PHE A 337 -12.06 -25.29 -4.33
C PHE A 337 -12.69 -26.07 -3.18
N ALA A 338 -13.75 -26.82 -3.46
CA ALA A 338 -14.34 -27.74 -2.50
C ALA A 338 -14.70 -29.07 -3.16
N ALA A 339 -14.71 -30.13 -2.35
CA ALA A 339 -15.15 -31.45 -2.73
C ALA A 339 -15.99 -32.07 -1.61
N CYS A 340 -16.83 -33.04 -1.98
CA CYS A 340 -17.58 -33.86 -1.06
C CYS A 340 -17.03 -35.28 -1.00
N ASP A 341 -17.10 -35.90 0.19
CA ASP A 341 -16.98 -37.34 0.34
C ASP A 341 -17.93 -37.91 1.41
N PRO A 342 -18.21 -39.23 1.40
CA PRO A 342 -19.20 -39.84 2.30
C PRO A 342 -18.83 -39.80 3.80
N ILE A 343 -17.58 -39.53 4.15
CA ILE A 343 -17.06 -39.55 5.52
C ILE A 343 -17.05 -38.15 6.11
N PHE A 344 -16.50 -37.18 5.37
CA PHE A 344 -16.27 -35.82 5.87
C PHE A 344 -17.30 -34.79 5.39
N GLY A 345 -18.23 -35.20 4.51
CA GLY A 345 -19.17 -34.27 3.88
C GLY A 345 -18.44 -33.38 2.87
N CYS A 346 -18.93 -32.16 2.67
CA CYS A 346 -18.33 -31.21 1.72
C CYS A 346 -17.42 -30.22 2.44
N TYR A 347 -16.18 -30.11 2.00
CA TYR A 347 -15.15 -29.28 2.62
C TYR A 347 -14.26 -28.62 1.56
N PRO A 348 -13.65 -27.48 1.89
CA PRO A 348 -12.68 -26.84 1.03
C PRO A 348 -11.41 -27.70 0.91
N THR A 349 -10.88 -27.83 -0.30
CA THR A 349 -9.71 -28.66 -0.61
C THR A 349 -8.47 -27.85 -0.99
N ALA A 350 -8.66 -26.63 -1.46
CA ALA A 350 -7.60 -25.68 -1.82
C ALA A 350 -8.19 -24.26 -1.96
N TYR A 351 -7.33 -23.25 -1.96
CA TYR A 351 -7.73 -21.88 -2.31
C TYR A 351 -6.70 -21.17 -3.17
N PHE A 352 -7.12 -20.09 -3.81
CA PHE A 352 -6.29 -19.33 -4.73
C PHE A 352 -6.58 -17.84 -4.61
N ARG A 353 -5.62 -17.03 -5.01
CA ARG A 353 -5.80 -15.58 -5.20
C ARG A 353 -6.39 -15.34 -6.57
N ASN A 354 -7.51 -14.65 -6.63
CA ASN A 354 -8.23 -14.35 -7.86
C ASN A 354 -8.16 -12.87 -8.17
N TYR A 355 -7.53 -12.52 -9.28
CA TYR A 355 -7.41 -11.15 -9.76
C TYR A 355 -8.44 -10.93 -10.87
N VAL A 356 -9.52 -10.21 -10.54
CA VAL A 356 -10.68 -10.12 -11.43
C VAL A 356 -10.36 -9.27 -12.65
N SER A 357 -10.61 -9.83 -13.84
CA SER A 357 -10.39 -9.17 -15.12
C SER A 357 -11.52 -8.22 -15.49
N ASP A 358 -11.24 -7.40 -16.50
CA ASP A 358 -12.21 -6.60 -17.25
C ASP A 358 -13.15 -5.77 -16.37
N GLN A 359 -12.54 -4.90 -15.54
CA GLN A 359 -13.25 -3.90 -14.77
C GLN A 359 -13.35 -2.62 -15.60
N ASP A 360 -14.54 -2.03 -15.64
CA ASP A 360 -14.79 -0.73 -16.26
C ASP A 360 -14.86 0.35 -15.18
N LEU A 361 -14.35 1.54 -15.50
CA LEU A 361 -14.44 2.72 -14.64
C LEU A 361 -14.79 3.94 -15.47
N PHE A 362 -15.78 4.70 -15.01
CA PHE A 362 -16.15 6.01 -15.49
C PHE A 362 -15.83 7.04 -14.40
N GLY A 363 -14.97 8.00 -14.72
CA GLY A 363 -14.53 9.02 -13.78
C GLY A 363 -14.95 10.41 -14.21
N ALA A 364 -15.22 11.27 -13.23
CA ALA A 364 -15.29 12.71 -13.42
C ALA A 364 -14.50 13.39 -12.31
N SER A 365 -13.76 14.46 -12.63
CA SER A 365 -13.06 15.26 -11.64
C SER A 365 -13.32 16.76 -11.84
N ALA A 366 -13.12 17.52 -10.77
CA ALA A 366 -13.10 18.98 -10.82
C ALA A 366 -12.05 19.52 -9.85
N SER A 367 -11.21 20.45 -10.30
CA SER A 367 -10.30 21.19 -9.43
C SER A 367 -10.44 22.69 -9.62
N PHE A 368 -10.50 23.42 -8.50
CA PHE A 368 -10.73 24.86 -8.49
C PHE A 368 -10.19 25.49 -7.22
N VAL A 369 -9.94 26.80 -7.28
CA VAL A 369 -9.53 27.59 -6.12
C VAL A 369 -10.69 28.46 -5.66
N TRP A 370 -11.06 28.35 -4.38
CA TRP A 370 -12.01 29.24 -3.75
C TRP A 370 -11.35 29.99 -2.60
N GLN A 371 -11.21 31.30 -2.78
CA GLN A 371 -10.37 32.16 -1.93
C GLN A 371 -8.92 31.67 -1.95
N ASP A 372 -8.41 31.22 -0.80
CA ASP A 372 -7.04 30.74 -0.62
C ASP A 372 -6.97 29.20 -0.52
N ILE A 373 -8.10 28.51 -0.76
CA ILE A 373 -8.22 27.05 -0.63
C ILE A 373 -8.31 26.44 -2.03
N SER A 374 -7.42 25.50 -2.32
CA SER A 374 -7.50 24.65 -3.52
C SER A 374 -8.36 23.43 -3.21
N PHE A 375 -9.36 23.16 -4.03
CA PHE A 375 -10.24 22.00 -3.90
C PHE A 375 -10.05 21.07 -5.09
N GLY A 376 -10.10 19.77 -4.82
CA GLY A 376 -10.19 18.72 -5.82
C GLY A 376 -11.34 17.77 -5.48
N VAL A 377 -12.09 17.36 -6.49
CA VAL A 377 -13.20 16.41 -6.36
C VAL A 377 -13.03 15.34 -7.43
N ASP A 378 -13.10 14.07 -7.02
CA ASP A 378 -13.20 12.92 -7.90
C ASP A 378 -14.49 12.15 -7.63
N VAL A 379 -15.15 11.71 -8.70
CA VAL A 379 -16.22 10.72 -8.65
C VAL A 379 -15.85 9.59 -9.61
N ALA A 380 -15.71 8.38 -9.08
CA ALA A 380 -15.45 7.18 -9.86
C ALA A 380 -16.64 6.21 -9.73
N TYR A 381 -17.21 5.83 -10.87
CA TYR A 381 -18.26 4.82 -10.97
C TYR A 381 -17.71 3.57 -11.66
N GLN A 382 -17.80 2.44 -10.98
CA GLN A 382 -17.36 1.13 -11.43
C GLN A 382 -18.58 0.20 -11.49
N PRO A 383 -19.19 -0.02 -12.67
CA PRO A 383 -20.22 -1.02 -12.80
C PRO A 383 -19.60 -2.42 -12.63
N ASP A 384 -20.39 -3.35 -12.10
CA ASP A 384 -19.98 -4.77 -11.99
C ASP A 384 -18.65 -4.98 -11.22
N TYR A 385 -18.35 -4.11 -10.25
CA TYR A 385 -17.14 -4.16 -9.43
C TYR A 385 -17.13 -5.43 -8.58
N ALA A 386 -16.00 -6.15 -8.57
CA ALA A 386 -15.88 -7.37 -7.79
C ALA A 386 -15.64 -7.07 -6.30
N ILE A 387 -16.61 -7.47 -5.48
CA ILE A 387 -16.60 -7.41 -4.02
C ILE A 387 -16.21 -8.78 -3.46
N PRO A 388 -15.30 -8.87 -2.48
CA PRO A 388 -14.91 -10.15 -1.90
C PRO A 388 -16.07 -10.79 -1.10
N LEU A 389 -16.19 -12.11 -1.20
CA LEU A 389 -17.04 -12.88 -0.29
C LEU A 389 -16.43 -12.90 1.12
N ALA A 390 -17.28 -12.85 2.14
CA ALA A 390 -16.85 -12.94 3.54
C ALA A 390 -16.27 -14.31 3.88
N ASP A 391 -16.82 -15.37 3.26
CA ASP A 391 -16.39 -16.75 3.46
C ASP A 391 -16.50 -17.53 2.13
N PRO A 392 -15.47 -17.47 1.27
CA PRO A 392 -15.46 -18.20 0.00
C PRO A 392 -15.39 -19.72 0.19
N PHE A 393 -14.92 -20.19 1.34
CA PHE A 393 -14.73 -21.62 1.64
C PHE A 393 -16.07 -22.31 1.89
N THR A 394 -16.90 -21.71 2.76
CA THR A 394 -18.26 -22.22 3.01
C THR A 394 -19.12 -22.11 1.75
N ALA A 395 -18.96 -21.04 0.96
CA ALA A 395 -19.65 -20.89 -0.33
C ALA A 395 -19.26 -21.99 -1.32
N ALA A 396 -17.95 -22.32 -1.44
CA ALA A 396 -17.48 -23.44 -2.26
C ALA A 396 -18.04 -24.78 -1.77
N ALA A 397 -17.96 -25.08 -0.48
CA ALA A 397 -18.44 -26.34 0.10
C ALA A 397 -19.96 -26.50 -0.07
N THR A 398 -20.73 -25.43 0.11
CA THR A 398 -22.18 -25.41 -0.13
C THR A 398 -22.50 -25.68 -1.60
N THR A 399 -21.75 -25.08 -2.51
CA THR A 399 -21.93 -25.29 -3.96
C THR A 399 -21.61 -26.74 -4.34
N ALA A 400 -20.53 -27.32 -3.80
CA ALA A 400 -20.19 -28.72 -4.02
C ALA A 400 -21.30 -29.66 -3.53
N PHE A 401 -21.89 -29.38 -2.36
CA PHE A 401 -23.04 -30.13 -1.84
C PHE A 401 -24.27 -30.04 -2.77
N LEU A 402 -24.60 -28.85 -3.28
CA LEU A 402 -25.77 -28.67 -4.14
C LEU A 402 -25.63 -29.35 -5.52
N VAL A 403 -24.39 -29.50 -6.02
CA VAL A 403 -24.11 -30.21 -7.28
C VAL A 403 -24.41 -31.70 -7.15
N ASP A 404 -24.11 -32.32 -6.00
CA ASP A 404 -24.40 -33.73 -5.74
C ASP A 404 -24.79 -33.99 -4.27
N PRO A 405 -26.06 -33.70 -3.89
CA PRO A 405 -26.50 -33.75 -2.50
C PRO A 405 -26.57 -35.17 -1.91
N VAL A 406 -26.53 -36.21 -2.75
CA VAL A 406 -26.82 -37.60 -2.37
C VAL A 406 -25.66 -38.54 -2.70
N GLY A 407 -24.87 -38.24 -3.73
CA GLY A 407 -23.75 -39.07 -4.18
C GLY A 407 -22.43 -38.77 -3.48
N PHE A 408 -22.31 -37.65 -2.75
CA PHE A 408 -21.07 -37.26 -2.05
C PHE A 408 -19.84 -37.28 -2.95
N THR A 409 -19.98 -36.89 -4.22
CA THR A 409 -18.88 -36.73 -5.19
C THR A 409 -18.84 -35.34 -5.81
N GLY A 410 -19.66 -34.42 -5.30
CA GLY A 410 -19.74 -33.05 -5.77
C GLY A 410 -18.42 -32.31 -5.61
N THR A 411 -18.04 -31.56 -6.63
CA THR A 411 -16.89 -30.64 -6.62
C THR A 411 -17.35 -29.27 -7.06
N ALA A 412 -16.80 -28.22 -6.46
CA ALA A 412 -17.10 -26.86 -6.86
C ALA A 412 -15.87 -25.96 -6.80
N VAL A 413 -15.94 -24.89 -7.58
CA VAL A 413 -15.02 -23.76 -7.52
C VAL A 413 -15.85 -22.51 -7.25
N GLU A 414 -15.55 -21.84 -6.15
CA GLU A 414 -16.06 -20.51 -5.86
C GLU A 414 -14.97 -19.50 -6.22
N GLN A 415 -15.34 -18.48 -7.00
CA GLN A 415 -14.41 -17.47 -7.48
C GLN A 415 -14.05 -16.44 -6.40
N GLY A 416 -14.84 -16.36 -5.33
CA GLY A 416 -14.51 -15.56 -4.16
C GLY A 416 -15.01 -14.13 -4.21
N PHE A 417 -15.82 -13.78 -5.22
CA PHE A 417 -16.40 -12.46 -5.36
C PHE A 417 -17.84 -12.52 -5.85
N ILE A 418 -18.53 -11.41 -5.60
CA ILE A 418 -19.80 -11.06 -6.22
C ILE A 418 -19.68 -9.69 -6.88
N ARG A 419 -20.38 -9.47 -7.99
CA ARG A 419 -20.35 -8.20 -8.71
C ARG A 419 -21.46 -7.28 -8.24
N GLU A 420 -21.13 -6.01 -8.06
CA GLU A 420 -22.06 -4.96 -7.66
C GLU A 420 -21.53 -3.60 -8.15
N ASN A 421 -22.41 -2.64 -8.36
CA ASN A 421 -22.00 -1.29 -8.75
C ASN A 421 -21.39 -0.56 -7.56
N ARG A 422 -20.24 0.09 -7.81
CA ARG A 422 -19.51 0.89 -6.83
C ARG A 422 -19.40 2.32 -7.30
N THR A 423 -19.70 3.27 -6.42
CA THR A 423 -19.37 4.68 -6.58
C THR A 423 -18.42 5.10 -5.47
N GLN A 424 -17.31 5.75 -5.81
CA GLN A 424 -16.43 6.37 -4.84
C GLN A 424 -16.28 7.85 -5.14
N THR A 425 -16.53 8.68 -4.14
CA THR A 425 -16.33 10.12 -4.20
C THR A 425 -15.20 10.51 -3.28
N ILE A 426 -14.21 11.24 -3.79
CA ILE A 426 -13.10 11.77 -3.02
C ILE A 426 -13.13 13.29 -3.13
N LEU A 427 -13.07 13.98 -2.00
CA LEU A 427 -12.98 15.42 -1.90
C LEU A 427 -11.69 15.75 -1.16
N ASN A 428 -10.79 16.48 -1.78
CA ASN A 428 -9.62 17.04 -1.12
C ASN A 428 -9.68 18.58 -1.06
N ALA A 429 -8.99 19.12 -0.08
CA ALA A 429 -8.81 20.55 0.12
C ALA A 429 -7.41 20.82 0.65
N LEU A 430 -6.71 21.77 0.02
CA LEU A 430 -5.40 22.25 0.43
C LEU A 430 -5.48 23.74 0.76
N TYR A 431 -5.00 24.10 1.95
CA TYR A 431 -4.89 25.47 2.40
C TYR A 431 -3.52 25.71 3.01
N SER A 432 -2.80 26.71 2.52
CA SER A 432 -1.50 27.12 3.07
C SER A 432 -1.56 28.59 3.47
N ALA A 433 -0.97 28.92 4.62
CA ALA A 433 -1.08 30.22 5.23
C ALA A 433 0.20 30.65 5.95
N GLY A 434 0.59 31.91 5.74
CA GLY A 434 1.65 32.57 6.49
C GLY A 434 1.12 33.44 7.66
N PRO A 435 1.99 34.18 8.36
CA PRO A 435 1.65 34.87 9.60
C PRO A 435 0.69 36.04 9.38
N ALA A 436 0.55 36.52 8.14
CA ALA A 436 -0.39 37.58 7.76
C ALA A 436 -1.82 37.07 7.49
N ALA A 437 -2.04 35.74 7.46
CA ALA A 437 -3.33 35.17 7.10
C ALA A 437 -4.45 35.55 8.09
N PRO A 438 -5.69 35.83 7.62
CA PRO A 438 -6.78 36.29 8.48
C PRO A 438 -7.23 35.28 9.54
N VAL A 439 -7.27 33.99 9.18
CA VAL A 439 -7.82 32.92 10.03
C VAL A 439 -6.76 32.35 10.96
N PHE A 440 -5.60 31.97 10.40
CA PHE A 440 -4.55 31.25 11.15
C PHE A 440 -3.34 32.10 11.51
N GLY A 441 -3.25 33.36 11.05
CA GLY A 441 -2.10 34.23 11.30
C GLY A 441 -1.78 34.44 12.78
N THR A 442 -2.80 34.49 13.65
CA THR A 442 -2.58 34.58 15.11
C THR A 442 -1.94 33.32 15.68
N VAL A 443 -2.39 32.12 15.26
CA VAL A 443 -1.81 30.85 15.70
C VAL A 443 -0.36 30.75 15.22
N ILE A 444 -0.12 31.02 13.93
CA ILE A 444 1.21 31.01 13.31
C ILE A 444 2.18 31.92 14.09
N ARG A 445 1.79 33.18 14.36
CA ARG A 445 2.60 34.12 15.15
C ARG A 445 2.80 33.67 16.60
N THR A 446 1.78 33.07 17.23
CA THR A 446 1.85 32.64 18.62
C THR A 446 2.85 31.50 18.80
N PHE A 447 2.92 30.58 17.84
CA PHE A 447 3.86 29.47 17.85
C PHE A 447 5.19 29.80 17.16
N GLY A 448 5.32 30.95 16.51
CA GLY A 448 6.53 31.38 15.83
C GLY A 448 6.82 30.60 14.55
N MET A 449 5.78 30.09 13.88
CA MET A 449 5.88 29.40 12.59
C MET A 449 6.04 30.42 11.45
N ASP A 450 6.70 30.02 10.37
CA ASP A 450 6.77 30.78 9.12
C ASP A 450 5.53 30.56 8.26
N ASP A 451 5.09 29.31 8.14
CA ASP A 451 3.82 28.95 7.52
C ASP A 451 3.20 27.70 8.14
N ILE A 452 1.95 27.47 7.80
CA ILE A 452 1.23 26.23 8.10
C ILE A 452 0.43 25.81 6.87
N THR A 453 0.47 24.51 6.58
CA THR A 453 -0.27 23.88 5.49
C THR A 453 -1.22 22.83 6.06
N PHE A 454 -2.45 22.86 5.58
CA PHE A 454 -3.51 21.90 5.86
C PHE A 454 -3.88 21.19 4.56
N ILE A 455 -3.91 19.86 4.60
CA ILE A 455 -4.44 19.03 3.53
C ILE A 455 -5.50 18.13 4.15
N GLY A 456 -6.75 18.30 3.73
CA GLY A 456 -7.86 17.43 4.12
C GLY A 456 -8.30 16.61 2.93
N GLU A 457 -8.62 15.35 3.16
CA GLU A 457 -9.26 14.50 2.16
C GLU A 457 -10.36 13.67 2.81
N MET A 458 -11.54 13.65 2.20
CA MET A 458 -12.66 12.81 2.58
C MET A 458 -12.95 11.85 1.43
N ALA A 459 -13.12 10.57 1.74
CA ALA A 459 -13.58 9.58 0.78
C ALA A 459 -14.90 8.97 1.28
N TRP A 460 -15.83 8.81 0.35
CA TRP A 460 -17.08 8.10 0.54
C TRP A 460 -17.17 7.00 -0.51
N THR A 461 -17.44 5.77 -0.06
CA THR A 461 -17.67 4.61 -0.91
C THR A 461 -19.11 4.15 -0.75
N HIS A 462 -19.79 3.99 -1.88
CA HIS A 462 -21.17 3.55 -1.98
C HIS A 462 -21.28 2.33 -2.90
N PHE A 463 -22.10 1.38 -2.49
CA PHE A 463 -22.55 0.24 -3.30
C PHE A 463 -24.07 0.28 -3.40
N ASP A 464 -24.62 -0.01 -4.57
CA ASP A 464 -26.08 0.05 -4.80
C ASP A 464 -26.86 -0.89 -3.87
N SER A 465 -26.22 -1.99 -3.45
CA SER A 465 -26.78 -2.91 -2.45
C SER A 465 -25.67 -3.58 -1.63
N LYS A 466 -26.09 -4.35 -0.62
CA LYS A 466 -25.22 -5.31 0.08
C LYS A 466 -25.59 -6.72 -0.38
N PRO A 467 -24.84 -7.33 -1.31
CA PRO A 467 -25.13 -8.68 -1.76
C PRO A 467 -24.98 -9.72 -0.64
N ALA A 468 -25.74 -10.81 -0.73
CA ALA A 468 -25.64 -11.91 0.23
C ALA A 468 -24.23 -12.54 0.20
N GLY A 469 -23.72 -12.94 1.37
CA GLY A 469 -22.38 -13.53 1.50
C GLY A 469 -21.23 -12.51 1.58
N THR A 470 -21.50 -11.21 1.56
CA THR A 470 -20.50 -10.14 1.75
C THR A 470 -20.48 -9.63 3.21
N PHE A 471 -19.35 -9.05 3.62
CA PHE A 471 -19.17 -8.44 4.94
C PHE A 471 -19.04 -6.92 4.81
N GLY A 472 -19.59 -6.17 5.77
CA GLY A 472 -19.56 -4.70 5.79
C GLY A 472 -20.89 -4.05 5.46
N HIS A 473 -20.81 -2.84 4.92
CA HIS A 473 -21.91 -1.90 4.68
C HIS A 473 -21.81 -1.35 3.25
N SER A 474 -22.97 -1.08 2.64
CA SER A 474 -23.06 -0.44 1.33
C SER A 474 -22.47 0.97 1.33
N ASP A 475 -22.50 1.65 2.46
CA ASP A 475 -22.04 3.01 2.63
C ASP A 475 -20.96 3.07 3.69
N ALA A 476 -19.83 3.68 3.33
CA ALA A 476 -18.77 3.96 4.28
C ALA A 476 -18.06 5.27 3.94
N VAL A 477 -17.67 6.02 4.97
CA VAL A 477 -17.03 7.34 4.81
C VAL A 477 -15.94 7.55 5.85
N GLY A 478 -14.86 8.17 5.42
CA GLY A 478 -13.75 8.55 6.28
C GLY A 478 -13.03 9.79 5.78
N TYR A 479 -12.17 10.36 6.61
CA TYR A 479 -11.31 11.46 6.23
C TYR A 479 -9.89 11.30 6.78
N ILE A 480 -8.95 11.93 6.09
CA ILE A 480 -7.56 12.12 6.48
C ILE A 480 -7.33 13.63 6.55
N LEU A 481 -6.75 14.09 7.64
CA LEU A 481 -6.31 15.47 7.82
C LEU A 481 -4.83 15.47 8.11
N ASP A 482 -4.09 16.21 7.31
CA ASP A 482 -2.66 16.41 7.43
C ASP A 482 -2.37 17.89 7.69
N ILE A 483 -1.58 18.16 8.72
CA ILE A 483 -1.21 19.52 9.14
C ILE A 483 0.30 19.55 9.27
N THR A 484 0.94 20.50 8.60
CA THR A 484 2.40 20.69 8.65
C THR A 484 2.69 22.16 8.88
N GLY A 485 3.43 22.49 9.94
CA GLY A 485 4.02 23.81 10.13
C GLY A 485 5.44 23.87 9.56
N SER A 486 5.95 25.05 9.30
CA SER A 486 7.36 25.27 8.94
C SER A 486 8.03 26.26 9.90
N TYR A 487 9.31 26.02 10.17
CA TYR A 487 10.20 26.92 10.89
C TYR A 487 11.51 27.00 10.14
N GLN A 488 11.80 28.14 9.55
CA GLN A 488 13.02 28.41 8.80
C GLN A 488 14.08 29.02 9.71
N GLY A 489 15.36 28.78 9.39
CA GLY A 489 16.44 29.48 10.06
C GLY A 489 16.65 29.05 11.51
N VAL A 490 16.22 27.85 11.90
CA VAL A 490 16.17 27.44 13.32
C VAL A 490 17.57 27.48 13.93
N PHE A 491 17.69 28.08 15.11
CA PHE A 491 18.98 28.33 15.78
C PHE A 491 19.98 29.18 14.95
N GLY A 492 19.52 29.97 14.00
CA GLY A 492 20.37 30.76 13.10
C GLY A 492 21.12 29.91 12.07
N THR A 493 20.62 28.71 11.79
CA THR A 493 21.21 27.76 10.84
C THR A 493 20.34 27.64 9.58
N PRO A 494 20.86 27.12 8.46
CA PRO A 494 20.05 26.83 7.27
C PRO A 494 18.98 25.73 7.44
N TRP A 495 18.85 25.14 8.64
CA TRP A 495 17.85 24.09 8.88
C TRP A 495 16.44 24.66 8.84
N VAL A 496 15.55 23.91 8.18
CA VAL A 496 14.10 24.11 8.20
C VAL A 496 13.46 22.94 8.94
N LEU A 497 12.61 23.21 9.93
CA LEU A 497 11.88 22.18 10.66
C LEU A 497 10.42 22.15 10.23
N TYR A 498 9.89 20.94 10.06
CA TYR A 498 8.50 20.67 9.69
C TYR A 498 7.82 19.77 10.73
N PRO A 499 7.36 20.30 11.87
CA PRO A 499 6.47 19.55 12.74
C PRO A 499 5.13 19.33 12.05
N GLY A 500 4.60 18.12 12.17
CA GLY A 500 3.33 17.76 11.54
C GLY A 500 2.50 16.76 12.32
N LEU A 501 1.22 16.74 11.99
CA LEU A 501 0.21 15.84 12.50
C LEU A 501 -0.60 15.31 11.31
N SER A 502 -0.72 14.00 11.21
CA SER A 502 -1.70 13.34 10.34
C SER A 502 -2.73 12.61 11.19
N PHE A 503 -4.01 12.76 10.84
CA PHE A 503 -5.12 12.12 11.52
C PHE A 503 -6.07 11.48 10.51
N ARG A 504 -6.21 10.16 10.57
CA ARG A 504 -7.22 9.39 9.84
C ARG A 504 -8.37 9.04 10.76
N HIS A 505 -9.60 9.19 10.28
CA HIS A 505 -10.80 8.71 10.93
C HIS A 505 -11.78 8.16 9.90
N ASP A 506 -12.00 6.86 9.95
CA ASP A 506 -13.11 6.22 9.25
C ASP A 506 -14.34 6.41 10.15
N VAL A 507 -15.24 7.27 9.71
CA VAL A 507 -16.29 7.87 10.55
C VAL A 507 -17.46 6.92 10.73
N ASN A 508 -17.90 6.30 9.64
CA ASN A 508 -19.07 5.44 9.64
C ASN A 508 -18.93 4.38 8.56
N GLY A 509 -19.27 3.15 8.93
CA GLY A 509 -19.34 2.01 8.03
C GLY A 509 -17.99 1.36 7.78
N THR A 510 -18.02 0.03 7.69
CA THR A 510 -16.95 -0.77 7.10
C THR A 510 -17.36 -1.08 5.66
N ALA A 511 -16.61 -0.62 4.66
CA ALA A 511 -16.94 -0.81 3.25
C ALA A 511 -16.90 -2.29 2.85
N LEU A 512 -17.67 -2.69 1.83
CA LEU A 512 -17.70 -4.08 1.36
C LEU A 512 -16.36 -4.54 0.76
N ASP A 513 -15.53 -3.62 0.27
CA ASP A 513 -14.23 -3.86 -0.35
C ASP A 513 -13.03 -3.65 0.58
N TYR A 514 -13.25 -3.43 1.89
CA TYR A 514 -12.20 -3.02 2.85
C TYR A 514 -10.99 -3.96 2.88
N ALA A 515 -11.21 -5.27 2.67
CA ALA A 515 -10.17 -6.28 2.66
C ALA A 515 -9.24 -6.17 1.43
N MET A 516 -9.69 -5.53 0.35
CA MET A 516 -8.90 -5.32 -0.86
C MET A 516 -8.26 -3.94 -0.93
N THR A 517 -9.01 -2.90 -0.54
CA THR A 517 -8.61 -1.52 -0.82
C THR A 517 -8.05 -0.79 0.40
N ASP A 518 -7.97 -1.44 1.58
CA ASP A 518 -7.75 -0.80 2.88
C ASP A 518 -8.67 0.43 3.08
N SER A 519 -9.87 0.34 2.49
CA SER A 519 -10.93 1.35 2.59
C SER A 519 -11.49 1.38 4.01
N HIS A 520 -12.62 2.04 4.18
CA HIS A 520 -13.12 2.42 5.50
C HIS A 520 -13.41 1.21 6.41
N ILE A 521 -12.93 1.28 7.65
CA ILE A 521 -13.27 0.36 8.74
C ILE A 521 -13.96 1.17 9.84
N ASP A 522 -15.19 0.79 10.21
CA ASP A 522 -16.03 1.60 11.09
C ASP A 522 -15.33 2.04 12.39
N ALA A 523 -15.34 3.35 12.66
CA ALA A 523 -14.69 3.99 13.80
C ALA A 523 -13.16 3.77 13.92
N ARG A 524 -12.45 3.35 12.86
CA ARG A 524 -10.98 3.25 12.86
C ARG A 524 -10.35 4.65 12.92
N ARG A 525 -9.31 4.78 13.74
CA ARG A 525 -8.54 6.03 13.92
C ARG A 525 -7.05 5.77 13.89
N GLN A 526 -6.31 6.64 13.20
CA GLN A 526 -4.86 6.65 13.23
C GLN A 526 -4.38 8.09 13.46
N VAL A 527 -3.40 8.26 14.34
CA VAL A 527 -2.75 9.55 14.61
C VAL A 527 -1.26 9.36 14.38
N THR A 528 -0.67 10.18 13.53
CA THR A 528 0.77 10.22 13.29
C THR A 528 1.31 11.59 13.66
N LEU A 529 2.24 11.64 14.62
CA LEU A 529 3.01 12.84 14.93
C LEU A 529 4.36 12.73 14.23
N ARG A 530 4.81 13.80 13.59
CA ARG A 530 6.09 13.83 12.88
C ARG A 530 6.85 15.12 13.13
N LEU A 531 8.17 15.02 13.06
CA LEU A 531 9.08 16.15 12.98
C LEU A 531 10.10 15.82 11.90
N ASN A 532 10.05 16.57 10.80
CA ASN A 532 11.07 16.50 9.76
C ASN A 532 12.00 17.71 9.86
N ALA A 533 13.23 17.56 9.39
CA ALA A 533 14.20 18.63 9.27
C ALA A 533 14.85 18.54 7.89
N ASP A 534 14.94 19.67 7.18
CA ASP A 534 15.64 19.80 5.91
C ASP A 534 16.84 20.72 6.06
N TYR A 535 17.96 20.35 5.45
CA TYR A 535 19.13 21.20 5.30
C TYR A 535 19.44 21.37 3.81
N GLN A 536 19.07 22.53 3.28
CA GLN A 536 19.39 22.96 1.92
C GLN A 536 18.94 21.96 0.85
N SER A 537 17.82 21.27 1.05
CA SER A 537 17.30 20.24 0.14
C SER A 537 18.28 19.10 -0.16
N THR A 538 19.32 18.97 0.67
CA THR A 538 20.40 17.99 0.52
C THR A 538 20.28 16.92 1.59
N TRP A 539 20.13 17.32 2.85
CA TRP A 539 19.88 16.39 3.95
C TRP A 539 18.45 16.51 4.45
N ALA A 540 17.77 15.38 4.60
CA ALA A 540 16.48 15.29 5.27
C ALA A 540 16.57 14.35 6.47
N LEU A 541 16.04 14.77 7.61
CA LEU A 541 15.90 13.96 8.82
C LEU A 541 14.41 13.87 9.16
N GLY A 542 13.95 12.71 9.61
CA GLY A 542 12.56 12.53 10.01
C GLY A 542 12.43 11.65 11.24
N VAL A 543 11.59 12.05 12.19
CA VAL A 543 11.11 11.17 13.25
C VAL A 543 9.59 11.17 13.24
N SER A 544 8.98 10.00 13.40
CA SER A 544 7.53 9.89 13.50
C SER A 544 7.09 8.87 14.54
N TYR A 545 5.89 9.08 15.07
CA TYR A 545 5.20 8.14 15.94
C TYR A 545 3.75 8.00 15.47
N THR A 546 3.36 6.76 15.16
CA THR A 546 2.03 6.40 14.69
C THR A 546 1.30 5.59 15.75
N ARG A 547 0.08 6.03 16.08
CA ARG A 547 -0.83 5.35 17.00
C ARG A 547 -2.09 4.91 16.29
N ASN A 548 -2.43 3.64 16.43
CA ASN A 548 -3.63 3.02 15.86
C ASN A 548 -4.68 2.80 16.96
N SER A 549 -5.95 3.09 16.66
CA SER A 549 -7.05 2.95 17.62
C SER A 549 -8.41 2.79 16.92
N GLY A 550 -9.46 2.50 17.69
CA GLY A 550 -10.81 2.27 17.13
C GLY A 550 -10.91 1.04 16.23
N GLY A 551 -12.00 0.91 15.46
CA GLY A 551 -12.15 -0.16 14.46
C GLY A 551 -12.52 -1.55 14.98
N GLY A 552 -12.74 -1.72 16.30
CA GLY A 552 -13.14 -2.99 16.89
C GLY A 552 -12.18 -4.16 16.58
N TYR A 553 -12.74 -5.35 16.35
CA TYR A 553 -11.99 -6.55 15.95
C TYR A 553 -11.51 -6.50 14.50
N MET A 554 -12.12 -5.66 13.65
CA MET A 554 -11.78 -5.57 12.22
C MET A 554 -10.48 -4.81 11.97
N ASN A 555 -10.05 -3.96 12.90
CA ASN A 555 -8.81 -3.19 12.79
C ASN A 555 -7.63 -3.97 13.35
N PHE A 556 -7.04 -4.85 12.55
CA PHE A 556 -5.86 -5.65 12.93
C PHE A 556 -4.60 -4.82 13.21
N SER A 557 -4.57 -3.55 12.80
CA SER A 557 -3.49 -2.61 13.11
C SER A 557 -3.60 -1.97 14.50
N ARG A 558 -4.72 -2.15 15.22
CA ARG A 558 -5.04 -1.43 16.47
C ARG A 558 -4.06 -1.69 17.64
N ASP A 559 -3.22 -2.71 17.58
CA ASP A 559 -2.17 -2.97 18.57
C ASP A 559 -0.75 -2.86 17.98
N ARG A 560 -0.63 -2.25 16.79
CA ARG A 560 0.62 -2.05 16.04
C ARG A 560 0.96 -0.55 15.98
N ASP A 561 1.14 0.06 17.14
CA ASP A 561 1.75 1.40 17.23
C ASP A 561 3.25 1.25 16.93
N PHE A 562 3.81 2.23 16.23
CA PHE A 562 5.21 2.20 15.83
C PHE A 562 5.83 3.60 15.79
N ALA A 563 7.15 3.64 15.86
CA ALA A 563 7.94 4.84 15.64
C ALA A 563 8.95 4.59 14.52
N THR A 564 9.23 5.63 13.74
CA THR A 564 10.25 5.59 12.69
C THR A 564 11.25 6.72 12.84
N LEU A 565 12.47 6.46 12.41
CA LEU A 565 13.55 7.43 12.25
C LEU A 565 14.10 7.27 10.83
N THR A 566 14.35 8.38 10.14
CA THR A 566 14.86 8.40 8.77
C THR A 566 15.91 9.49 8.60
N VAL A 567 16.91 9.20 7.76
CA VAL A 567 17.93 10.13 7.30
C VAL A 567 18.09 9.92 5.80
N SER A 568 18.03 10.99 5.03
CA SER A 568 18.17 10.95 3.58
C SER A 568 19.15 12.01 3.11
N TYR A 569 19.88 11.67 2.05
CA TYR A 569 20.84 12.54 1.38
C TYR A 569 20.56 12.50 -0.13
N ALA A 570 20.21 13.65 -0.69
CA ALA A 570 19.96 13.83 -2.12
C ALA A 570 21.11 14.59 -2.76
N PHE A 571 21.52 14.14 -3.94
CA PHE A 571 22.60 14.76 -4.70
C PHE A 571 22.48 14.55 -6.19
#